data_AF-A0A350AE35-F1
#
_entry.id   AF-A0A350AE35-F1
#
_cell.length_a   1.000
_cell.length_b   1.000
_cell.length_c   1.000
_cell.angle_alpha   90.00
_cell.angle_beta   90.00
_cell.angle_gamma   90.00
#
_symmetry.space_group_name_H-M   'P 1'
#
loop_
_entity.id
_entity.type
_entity.pdbx_description
1 polymer ?
#
loop_
_entity_poly.entity_id
_entity_poly.type
_entity_poly.pdbx_seq_one_letter_code
_entity_poly.pdbx_strand_id
1 'polypeptide(L)'
;MTRQDDLEDSGAPLIEHLAELRTRLIRSVLAFIVGMVLAFIVAEPILQFLLGPIENTLRALGDPSPTLQYTSPQEYLFTLFRISMVFGLALSFPVISYQLWRFIAPGLYRSEK
;
A
#
# COMPACT_ATOMS: atom_id res chain seq x y z
N MET A 1 20.06 -13.60 -44.52
CA MET A 1 20.27 -12.48 -43.58
C MET A 1 18.99 -11.66 -43.56
N THR A 2 18.19 -11.53 -42.51
CA THR A 2 18.05 -12.30 -41.27
C THR A 2 16.64 -11.98 -40.76
N ARG A 3 15.81 -12.99 -40.53
CA ARG A 3 14.47 -12.84 -39.92
C ARG A 3 14.47 -13.35 -38.47
N GLN A 4 15.61 -13.88 -38.02
CA GLN A 4 15.87 -14.33 -36.66
C GLN A 4 16.42 -13.20 -35.79
N ASP A 5 17.22 -12.28 -36.35
CA ASP A 5 17.81 -11.14 -35.62
C ASP A 5 16.76 -10.18 -35.02
N ASP A 6 15.63 -9.94 -35.70
CA ASP A 6 14.56 -9.05 -35.21
C ASP A 6 13.80 -9.59 -33.98
N LEU A 7 13.77 -10.92 -33.81
CA LEU A 7 13.08 -11.57 -32.69
C LEU A 7 13.97 -11.64 -31.44
N GLU A 8 15.27 -11.81 -31.61
CA GLU A 8 16.26 -11.77 -30.53
C GLU A 8 16.43 -10.34 -29.98
N ASP A 9 16.40 -9.33 -30.85
CA ASP A 9 16.46 -7.90 -30.46
C ASP A 9 15.17 -7.37 -29.83
N SER A 10 14.03 -8.05 -30.01
CA SER A 10 12.78 -7.73 -29.29
C SER A 10 12.67 -8.48 -27.95
N GLY A 11 13.19 -9.71 -27.87
CA GLY A 11 13.20 -10.51 -26.64
C GLY A 11 14.10 -9.95 -25.55
N ALA A 12 15.30 -9.46 -25.92
CA ALA A 12 16.24 -8.83 -25.00
C ALA A 12 15.67 -7.58 -24.26
N PRO A 13 15.10 -6.57 -24.93
CA PRO A 13 14.55 -5.38 -24.29
C PRO A 13 13.23 -5.65 -23.55
N LEU A 14 12.45 -6.66 -23.95
CA LEU A 14 11.25 -7.06 -23.20
C LEU A 14 11.62 -7.76 -21.88
N ILE A 15 12.64 -8.62 -21.88
CA ILE A 15 13.16 -9.24 -20.65
C ILE A 15 13.78 -8.18 -19.73
N GLU A 16 14.50 -7.20 -20.28
CA GLU A 16 15.09 -6.10 -19.52
C GLU A 16 14.01 -5.20 -18.87
N HIS A 17 12.94 -4.90 -19.60
CA HIS A 17 11.80 -4.13 -19.06
C HIS A 17 11.05 -4.88 -17.96
N LEU A 18 10.87 -6.21 -18.08
CA LEU A 18 10.26 -7.04 -17.05
C LEU A 18 11.15 -7.20 -15.81
N ALA A 19 12.47 -7.29 -15.99
CA ALA A 19 13.44 -7.32 -14.89
C ALA A 19 13.42 -6.01 -14.09
N GLU A 20 13.25 -4.88 -14.78
CA GLU A 20 13.08 -3.57 -14.17
C GLU A 20 11.77 -3.45 -13.39
N LEU A 21 10.65 -3.96 -13.94
CA LEU A 21 9.35 -4.02 -13.26
C LEU A 21 9.44 -4.81 -11.95
N ARG A 22 10.04 -6.00 -11.97
CA ARG A 22 10.22 -6.84 -10.77
C ARG A 22 10.98 -6.09 -9.67
N THR A 23 12.09 -5.45 -10.03
CA THR A 23 12.95 -4.76 -9.07
C THR A 23 12.25 -3.56 -8.44
N ARG A 24 11.45 -2.83 -9.22
CA ARG A 24 10.64 -1.69 -8.75
C ARG A 24 9.48 -2.15 -7.88
N LEU A 25 8.80 -3.22 -8.27
CA LEU A 25 7.72 -3.83 -7.47
C LEU A 25 8.24 -4.26 -6.09
N ILE A 26 9.38 -4.94 -6.04
CA ILE A 26 10.01 -5.36 -4.77
C ILE A 26 10.29 -4.14 -3.88
N ARG A 27 10.84 -3.05 -4.44
CA ARG A 27 11.11 -1.82 -3.68
C ARG A 27 9.82 -1.15 -3.17
N SER A 28 8.77 -1.10 -3.98
CA SER A 28 7.46 -0.56 -3.59
C SER A 28 6.82 -1.40 -2.48
N VAL A 29 6.89 -2.73 -2.58
CA VAL A 29 6.39 -3.66 -1.55
C VAL A 29 7.20 -3.51 -0.26
N LEU A 30 8.53 -3.40 -0.33
CA LEU A 30 9.36 -3.14 0.84
C LEU A 30 9.00 -1.81 1.50
N ALA A 31 8.84 -0.73 0.73
CA ALA A 31 8.40 0.56 1.24
C ALA A 31 7.02 0.49 1.89
N PHE A 32 6.09 -0.27 1.30
CA PHE A 32 4.78 -0.54 1.87
C PHE A 32 4.87 -1.30 3.20
N ILE A 33 5.66 -2.37 3.27
CA ILE A 33 5.85 -3.15 4.50
C ILE A 33 6.45 -2.27 5.60
N VAL A 34 7.47 -1.46 5.29
CA VAL A 34 8.04 -0.50 6.25
C VAL A 34 6.98 0.50 6.71
N GLY A 35 6.22 1.08 5.78
CA GLY A 35 5.12 1.99 6.10
C GLY A 35 4.04 1.34 6.97
N MET A 36 3.69 0.09 6.70
CA MET A 36 2.74 -0.70 7.47
C MET A 36 3.25 -0.98 8.88
N VAL A 37 4.52 -1.36 9.06
CA VAL A 37 5.11 -1.57 10.40
C VAL A 37 5.12 -0.27 11.20
N LEU A 38 5.49 0.86 10.57
CA LEU A 38 5.45 2.18 11.21
C LEU A 38 4.02 2.57 11.60
N ALA A 39 3.04 2.34 10.72
CA ALA A 39 1.63 2.59 11.00
C ALA A 39 1.09 1.67 12.11
N PHE A 40 1.58 0.41 12.19
CA PHE A 40 1.18 -0.54 13.22
C PHE A 40 1.60 -0.11 14.62
N ILE A 41 2.78 0.48 14.77
CA ILE A 41 3.26 1.03 16.05
C ILE A 41 2.32 2.14 16.57
N VAL A 42 1.69 2.90 15.68
CA VAL A 42 0.77 4.00 16.03
C VAL A 42 -0.71 3.65 15.80
N ALA A 43 -1.03 2.39 15.52
CA ALA A 43 -2.40 1.96 15.17
C ALA A 43 -3.38 2.09 16.34
N GLU A 44 -2.91 1.88 17.58
CA GLU A 44 -3.72 2.04 18.79
C GLU A 44 -4.21 3.49 18.99
N PRO A 45 -3.35 4.52 18.98
CA PRO A 45 -3.78 5.92 18.99
C PRO A 45 -4.75 6.27 17.86
N ILE A 46 -4.52 5.75 16.64
CA ILE A 46 -5.40 5.98 15.50
C ILE A 46 -6.78 5.37 15.76
N LEU A 47 -6.83 4.13 16.25
CA LEU A 47 -8.09 3.49 16.62
C LEU A 47 -8.84 4.30 17.67
N GLN A 48 -8.18 4.74 18.74
CA GLN A 48 -8.80 5.58 19.78
C GLN A 48 -9.35 6.90 19.21
N PHE A 49 -8.63 7.53 18.28
CA PHE A 49 -9.10 8.72 17.58
C PHE A 49 -10.36 8.45 16.74
N LEU A 50 -10.44 7.31 16.06
CA LEU A 50 -11.64 6.90 15.31
C LEU A 50 -12.83 6.58 16.22
N LEU A 51 -12.57 6.02 17.41
CA LEU A 51 -13.62 5.64 18.37
C LEU A 51 -14.22 6.84 19.11
N GLY A 52 -13.43 7.89 19.36
CA GLY A 52 -13.91 9.12 20.03
C GLY A 52 -15.28 9.66 19.54
N PRO A 53 -15.46 9.93 18.23
CA PRO A 53 -16.74 10.41 17.70
C PRO A 53 -17.87 9.38 17.79
N ILE A 54 -17.56 8.08 17.74
CA ILE A 54 -18.53 6.99 17.86
C ILE A 54 -19.06 6.94 19.29
N GLU A 55 -18.17 6.98 20.29
CA GLU A 55 -18.59 7.01 21.68
C GLU A 55 -19.39 8.27 22.03
N ASN A 56 -19.03 9.42 21.45
CA ASN A 56 -19.75 10.67 21.69
C ASN A 56 -21.17 10.65 21.09
N THR A 57 -21.35 10.06 19.91
CA THR A 57 -22.68 9.90 19.31
C THR A 57 -23.52 8.86 20.07
N LEU A 58 -22.92 7.75 20.52
CA LEU A 58 -23.61 6.76 21.35
C LEU A 58 -24.05 7.34 22.70
N ARG A 59 -23.19 8.15 23.35
CA ARG A 59 -23.55 8.91 24.56
C ARG A 59 -24.71 9.87 24.31
N ALA A 60 -24.75 10.53 23.15
CA ALA A 60 -25.84 11.43 22.78
C ALA A 60 -27.16 10.69 22.47
N LEU A 61 -27.11 9.43 22.03
CA LEU A 61 -28.29 8.57 21.80
C LEU A 61 -28.86 7.95 23.10
N GLY A 62 -28.25 8.22 24.25
CA GLY A 62 -28.75 7.78 25.56
C GLY A 62 -28.08 6.52 26.12
N ASP A 63 -26.95 6.08 25.55
CA ASP A 63 -26.12 5.04 26.16
C ASP A 63 -25.10 5.67 27.14
N PRO A 64 -25.25 5.48 28.47
CA PRO A 64 -24.37 6.10 29.46
C PRO A 64 -22.96 5.48 29.47
N SER A 65 -22.72 4.35 28.80
CA SER A 65 -21.41 3.69 28.76
C SER A 65 -21.24 2.91 27.46
N PRO A 66 -20.96 3.56 26.32
CA PRO A 66 -20.66 2.89 25.07
C PRO A 66 -19.34 2.13 25.19
N THR A 67 -19.40 0.90 25.68
CA THR A 67 -18.28 -0.01 25.68
C THR A 67 -18.25 -0.70 24.32
N LEU A 68 -17.18 -0.51 23.54
CA LEU A 68 -16.94 -1.39 22.41
C LEU A 68 -16.73 -2.81 22.94
N GLN A 69 -17.74 -3.66 22.73
CA GLN A 69 -17.63 -5.08 22.98
C GLN A 69 -16.81 -5.68 21.86
N TYR A 70 -15.51 -5.89 22.12
CA TYR A 70 -14.69 -6.75 21.28
C TYR A 70 -15.10 -8.20 21.57
N THR A 71 -15.73 -8.85 20.60
CA THR A 71 -16.28 -10.21 20.76
C THR A 71 -15.17 -11.25 20.92
N SER A 72 -13.94 -10.92 20.50
CA SER A 72 -12.76 -11.77 20.67
C SER A 72 -11.45 -10.97 20.57
N PRO A 73 -10.36 -11.41 21.22
CA PRO A 73 -9.03 -10.80 21.07
C PRO A 73 -8.54 -10.72 19.63
N GLN A 74 -8.97 -11.68 18.78
CA GLN A 74 -8.64 -11.69 17.35
C GLN A 74 -9.21 -10.47 16.60
N GLU A 75 -10.43 -10.01 16.95
CA GLU A 75 -11.07 -8.88 16.26
C GLU A 75 -10.28 -7.60 16.47
N TYR A 76 -9.76 -7.41 17.68
CA TYR A 76 -8.91 -6.29 18.02
C TYR A 76 -7.64 -6.27 17.16
N LEU A 77 -6.94 -7.40 17.06
CA LEU A 77 -5.74 -7.52 16.23
C LEU A 77 -6.03 -7.27 14.74
N PHE A 78 -7.10 -7.85 14.20
CA PHE A 78 -7.50 -7.64 12.80
C PHE A 78 -7.86 -6.17 12.52
N THR A 79 -8.45 -5.47 13.49
CA THR A 79 -8.76 -4.05 13.38
C THR A 79 -7.50 -3.21 13.30
N LEU A 80 -6.53 -3.45 14.20
CA LEU A 80 -5.22 -2.78 14.15
C LEU A 80 -4.50 -3.07 12.83
N PHE A 81 -4.53 -4.31 12.34
CA PHE A 81 -3.96 -4.67 11.03
C PHE A 81 -4.62 -3.91 9.87
N ARG A 82 -5.96 -3.81 9.86
CA ARG A 82 -6.69 -3.05 8.83
C ARG A 82 -6.31 -1.57 8.83
N ILE A 83 -6.25 -0.96 10.02
CA ILE A 83 -5.81 0.43 10.17
C ILE A 83 -4.39 0.60 9.64
N SER A 84 -3.48 -0.30 10.04
CA SER A 84 -2.08 -0.27 9.65
C SER A 84 -1.88 -0.46 8.14
N MET A 85 -2.70 -1.27 7.49
CA MET A 85 -2.67 -1.42 6.03
C MET A 85 -3.07 -0.13 5.33
N VAL A 86 -4.15 0.52 5.76
CA VAL A 86 -4.63 1.77 5.15
C VAL A 86 -3.66 2.92 5.40
N PHE A 87 -3.26 3.14 6.65
CA PHE A 87 -2.31 4.20 7.00
C PHE A 87 -0.90 3.91 6.48
N GLY A 88 -0.47 2.65 6.50
CA GLY A 88 0.80 2.23 5.92
C GLY A 88 0.85 2.46 4.41
N LEU A 89 -0.27 2.23 3.71
CA LEU A 89 -0.40 2.58 2.30
C LEU A 89 -0.30 4.09 2.09
N ALA A 90 -1.00 4.88 2.91
CA ALA A 90 -0.93 6.34 2.85
C ALA A 90 0.49 6.88 3.10
N LEU A 91 1.21 6.33 4.08
CA LEU A 91 2.59 6.71 4.40
C LEU A 91 3.58 6.30 3.31
N SER A 92 3.40 5.12 2.71
CA SER A 92 4.24 4.62 1.62
C SER A 92 3.86 5.17 0.25
N PHE A 93 2.73 5.88 0.14
CA PHE A 93 2.20 6.45 -1.08
C PHE A 93 3.21 7.29 -1.88
N PRO A 94 4.04 8.17 -1.28
CA PRO A 94 5.02 8.94 -2.04
C PRO A 94 6.06 8.05 -2.74
N VAL A 95 6.52 7.00 -2.07
CA VAL A 95 7.51 6.06 -2.62
C VAL A 95 6.88 5.19 -3.70
N ILE A 96 5.69 4.64 -3.44
CA ILE A 96 4.97 3.80 -4.40
C ILE A 96 4.64 4.61 -5.65
N SER A 97 4.12 5.82 -5.49
CA SER A 97 3.78 6.73 -6.59
C SER A 97 4.99 7.11 -7.42
N TYR A 98 6.13 7.39 -6.78
CA TYR A 98 7.38 7.68 -7.50
C TYR A 98 7.87 6.47 -8.34
N GLN A 99 7.86 5.27 -7.76
CA GLN A 99 8.25 4.05 -8.47
C GLN A 99 7.28 3.72 -9.61
N LEU A 100 5.97 3.94 -9.39
CA LEU A 100 4.92 3.73 -10.37
C LEU A 100 5.04 4.72 -11.54
N TRP A 101 5.23 6.01 -11.26
CA TRP A 101 5.44 7.03 -12.30
C TRP A 101 6.65 6.73 -13.16
N ARG A 102 7.78 6.38 -12.53
CA ARG A 102 9.00 6.02 -13.25
C ARG A 102 8.78 4.80 -14.14
N PHE A 103 7.85 3.90 -13.81
CA PHE A 103 7.51 2.72 -14.62
C PHE A 103 6.58 3.05 -15.78
N ILE A 104 5.59 3.92 -15.55
CA ILE A 104 4.65 4.34 -16.58
C ILE A 104 5.32 5.26 -17.62
N ALA A 105 6.21 6.16 -17.18
CA ALA A 105 6.91 7.10 -18.06
C ALA A 105 7.57 6.44 -19.29
N PRO A 106 8.44 5.41 -19.16
CA PRO A 106 9.04 4.76 -20.33
C PRO A 106 8.03 3.97 -21.18
N GLY A 107 6.92 3.50 -20.60
CA GLY A 107 5.85 2.80 -21.32
C GLY A 107 4.99 3.73 -22.18
N LEU A 108 4.82 4.99 -21.78
CA LEU A 108 4.05 6.01 -22.50
C LEU A 108 4.91 6.83 -23.47
N TYR A 109 6.19 7.04 -23.16
CA TYR A 109 7.14 7.79 -24.01
C TYR A 109 7.91 6.90 -25.00
N ARG A 110 7.48 5.65 -25.22
CA ARG A 110 8.02 4.73 -26.23
C ARG A 110 7.78 5.17 -27.69
N SER A 111 7.46 6.44 -27.91
CA SER A 111 7.24 7.04 -29.22
C SER A 111 8.32 8.02 -29.67
N GLU A 112 9.41 8.27 -28.92
CA GLU A 112 10.54 9.01 -29.51
C GLU A 112 11.94 8.50 -29.11
N LYS A 113 12.64 8.06 -30.17
CA LYS A 113 14.04 7.69 -30.40
C LYS A 113 14.52 6.31 -29.99
#